data_AF-A0A7C4GEC1-F1
#
_entry.id   AF-A0A7C4GEC1-F1
#
_cell.length_a   1.000
_cell.length_b   1.000
_cell.length_c   1.000
_cell.angle_alpha   90.00
_cell.angle_beta   90.00
_cell.angle_gamma   90.00
#
_symmetry.space_group_name_H-M   'P 1'
#
loop_
_entity.id
_entity.type
_entity.pdbx_description
1 polymer ?
#
loop_
_entity_poly.entity_id
_entity_poly.type
_entity_poly.pdbx_seq_one_letter_code
_entity_poly.pdbx_strand_id
1 'polypeptide(L)'
;MERVYVSRVNVKIDRLLNFIYKSDIEKLNDHLPTEFKSLKDIASNNSYTIKSRNGLDIIIDRNEINLLCNLLPSDLHDKLMLPIIFLRRIDLGRGIYELLGGKVEAFTILKLLGHDISPENITLPIRIYRPQLFKLKTILPTSIIIAFSTPIEEE
;
A
#
# COMPACT_ATOMS: atom_id res chain seq x y z
N MET A 1 41.64 6.08 25.64
CA MET A 1 41.06 4.73 25.44
C MET A 1 39.55 4.70 25.59
N GLU A 2 38.94 5.44 26.54
CA GLU A 2 37.48 5.46 26.75
C GLU A 2 36.65 5.92 25.54
N ARG A 3 37.03 6.99 24.83
CA ARG A 3 36.25 7.49 23.67
C ARG A 3 36.07 6.48 22.54
N VAL A 4 37.04 5.58 22.32
CA VAL A 4 36.97 4.53 21.28
C VAL A 4 36.10 3.35 21.74
N TYR A 5 36.04 3.11 23.05
CA TYR A 5 35.21 2.05 23.62
C TYR A 5 33.74 2.45 23.66
N VAL A 6 33.44 3.68 24.09
CA VAL A 6 32.07 4.24 24.08
C VAL A 6 31.49 4.31 22.67
N SER A 7 32.29 4.71 21.68
CA SER A 7 31.86 4.73 20.27
C SER A 7 31.61 3.32 19.71
N ARG A 8 32.41 2.32 20.05
CA ARG A 8 32.16 0.92 19.66
C ARG A 8 30.92 0.31 20.33
N VAL A 9 30.62 0.70 21.57
CA VAL A 9 29.41 0.26 22.30
C VAL A 9 28.16 0.88 21.67
N ASN A 10 28.18 2.18 21.36
CA ASN A 10 27.06 2.86 20.68
C ASN A 10 26.76 2.21 19.32
N VAL A 11 27.79 1.94 18.50
CA VAL A 11 27.60 1.26 17.19
C VAL A 11 26.96 -0.14 17.34
N LYS A 12 27.23 -0.87 18.42
CA LYS A 12 26.59 -2.18 18.66
C LYS A 12 25.13 -2.04 19.10
N ILE A 13 24.82 -1.03 19.93
CA ILE A 13 23.45 -0.73 20.36
C ILE A 13 22.62 -0.26 19.17
N ASP A 14 23.14 0.63 18.33
CA ASP A 14 22.44 1.14 17.14
C ASP A 14 22.10 0.00 16.17
N ARG A 15 23.05 -0.93 15.94
CA ARG A 15 22.80 -2.14 15.13
C ARG A 15 21.70 -3.03 15.71
N LEU A 16 21.69 -3.22 17.03
CA LEU A 16 20.66 -4.02 17.71
C LEU A 16 19.29 -3.34 17.60
N LEU A 17 19.21 -2.03 17.82
CA LEU A 17 17.98 -1.25 17.69
C LEU A 17 17.45 -1.33 16.25
N ASN A 18 18.31 -1.11 15.25
CA ASN A 18 17.94 -1.20 13.84
C ASN A 18 17.41 -2.59 13.47
N PHE A 19 18.02 -3.66 14.01
CA PHE A 19 17.52 -5.02 13.82
C PHE A 19 16.12 -5.22 14.42
N ILE A 20 15.90 -4.76 15.66
CA ILE A 20 14.59 -4.86 16.33
C ILE A 20 13.54 -4.07 15.55
N TYR A 21 13.82 -2.82 15.17
CA TYR A 21 12.92 -1.98 14.39
C TYR A 21 12.57 -2.62 13.04
N LYS A 22 13.57 -3.15 12.33
CA LYS A 22 13.34 -3.83 11.06
C LYS A 22 12.43 -5.04 11.24
N SER A 23 12.69 -5.87 12.26
CA SER A 23 11.86 -7.05 12.55
C SER A 23 10.42 -6.68 12.90
N ASP A 24 10.21 -5.62 13.67
CA ASP A 24 8.87 -5.16 14.03
C ASP A 24 8.11 -4.61 12.82
N ILE A 25 8.80 -3.91 11.90
CA ILE A 25 8.19 -3.43 10.64
C ILE A 25 7.88 -4.59 9.70
N GLU A 26 8.72 -5.63 9.65
CA GLU A 26 8.44 -6.84 8.89
C GLU A 26 7.15 -7.50 9.39
N LYS A 27 7.01 -7.69 10.72
CA LYS A 27 5.79 -8.22 11.34
C LYS A 27 4.56 -7.35 11.09
N LEU A 28 4.71 -6.02 11.17
CA LEU A 28 3.62 -5.08 10.85
C LEU A 28 3.17 -5.17 9.39
N ASN A 29 3.95 -5.78 8.51
CA ASN A 29 3.67 -5.96 7.10
C ASN A 29 3.36 -7.43 6.73
N ASP A 30 3.12 -8.30 7.71
CA ASP A 30 2.78 -9.70 7.49
C ASP A 30 1.47 -9.89 6.72
N HIS A 31 0.56 -8.92 6.80
CA HIS A 31 -0.70 -8.88 6.06
C HIS A 31 -0.56 -8.39 4.62
N LEU A 32 0.64 -7.94 4.20
CA LEU A 32 0.85 -7.53 2.81
C LEU A 32 0.70 -8.72 1.85
N PRO A 33 0.21 -8.49 0.63
CA PRO A 33 0.09 -9.54 -0.37
C PRO A 33 1.48 -10.04 -0.80
N THR A 34 1.57 -11.34 -1.09
CA THR A 34 2.73 -11.95 -1.77
C THR A 34 2.59 -11.95 -3.29
N GLU A 35 1.36 -11.79 -3.77
CA GLU A 35 1.02 -11.75 -5.20
C GLU A 35 -0.05 -10.69 -5.44
N PHE A 36 -0.11 -10.19 -6.67
CA PHE A 36 -1.17 -9.29 -7.10
C PHE A 36 -1.89 -9.91 -8.28
N LYS A 37 -3.20 -9.68 -8.37
CA LYS A 37 -4.03 -10.13 -9.49
C LYS A 37 -4.70 -8.95 -10.15
N SER A 38 -4.86 -9.00 -11.46
CA SER A 38 -5.58 -7.95 -12.17
C SER A 38 -7.08 -7.98 -11.81
N LEU A 39 -7.76 -6.84 -11.92
CA LEU A 39 -9.22 -6.77 -11.77
C LEU A 39 -9.93 -7.77 -12.71
N LYS A 40 -9.42 -7.88 -13.95
CA LYS A 40 -9.92 -8.83 -14.95
C LYS A 40 -9.81 -10.28 -14.48
N ASP A 41 -8.68 -10.68 -13.91
CA ASP A 41 -8.45 -12.05 -13.46
C ASP A 41 -9.34 -12.40 -12.26
N ILE A 42 -9.48 -11.46 -11.32
CA ILE A 42 -10.34 -11.66 -10.14
C ILE A 42 -11.81 -11.79 -10.55
N ALA A 43 -12.27 -10.91 -11.44
CA ALA A 43 -13.66 -10.89 -11.91
C ALA A 43 -14.00 -12.14 -12.75
N SER A 44 -13.11 -12.55 -13.67
CA SER A 44 -13.39 -13.65 -14.60
C SER A 44 -13.33 -15.03 -13.94
N ASN A 45 -12.38 -15.23 -13.02
CA ASN A 45 -12.18 -16.52 -12.37
C ASN A 45 -13.02 -16.69 -11.11
N ASN A 46 -13.82 -15.68 -10.73
CA ASN A 46 -14.45 -15.59 -9.41
C ASN A 46 -13.45 -15.86 -8.27
N SER A 47 -12.19 -15.47 -8.47
CA SER A 47 -11.06 -15.75 -7.57
C SER A 47 -10.76 -14.51 -6.74
N TYR A 48 -11.58 -14.33 -5.71
CA TYR A 48 -11.54 -13.18 -4.80
C TYR A 48 -10.46 -13.27 -3.72
N THR A 49 -9.52 -14.19 -3.87
CA THR A 49 -8.55 -14.53 -2.83
C THR A 49 -7.13 -14.27 -3.31
N ILE A 50 -6.34 -13.60 -2.47
CA ILE A 50 -4.93 -13.28 -2.69
C ILE A 50 -4.13 -13.74 -1.47
N LYS A 51 -2.97 -14.35 -1.67
CA LYS A 51 -2.10 -14.77 -0.56
C LYS A 51 -1.36 -13.60 0.08
N SER A 52 -1.27 -13.59 1.40
CA SER A 52 -0.47 -12.65 2.19
C SER A 52 0.82 -13.29 2.73
N ARG A 53 1.75 -12.47 3.22
CA ARG A 53 3.09 -12.92 3.66
C ARG A 53 3.06 -13.88 4.85
N ASN A 54 2.06 -13.77 5.72
CA ASN A 54 1.83 -14.75 6.79
C ASN A 54 1.10 -16.03 6.33
N GLY A 55 0.84 -16.19 5.04
CA GLY A 55 0.17 -17.35 4.45
C GLY A 55 -1.36 -17.31 4.53
N LEU A 56 -1.95 -16.28 5.14
CA LEU A 56 -3.39 -16.09 5.19
C LEU A 56 -3.94 -15.54 3.87
N ASP A 57 -5.24 -15.68 3.71
CA ASP A 57 -5.99 -15.22 2.55
C ASP A 57 -6.51 -13.78 2.74
N ILE A 58 -6.15 -12.89 1.82
CA ILE A 58 -6.81 -11.61 1.61
C ILE A 58 -8.02 -11.88 0.72
N ILE A 59 -9.21 -11.75 1.30
CA ILE A 59 -10.48 -11.95 0.58
C ILE A 59 -11.01 -10.58 0.19
N ILE A 60 -11.20 -10.36 -1.11
CA ILE A 60 -11.77 -9.14 -1.67
C ILE A 60 -13.27 -9.32 -1.87
N ASP A 61 -14.07 -8.35 -1.40
CA ASP A 61 -15.51 -8.39 -1.53
C ASP A 61 -15.94 -8.32 -3.01
N ARG A 62 -16.86 -9.19 -3.42
CA ARG A 62 -17.37 -9.24 -4.79
C ARG A 62 -18.01 -7.92 -5.23
N ASN A 63 -18.68 -7.21 -4.32
CA ASN A 63 -19.31 -5.92 -4.62
C ASN A 63 -18.27 -4.84 -4.88
N GLU A 64 -17.11 -4.88 -4.21
CA GLU A 64 -15.98 -3.98 -4.50
C GLU A 64 -15.43 -4.26 -5.92
N ILE A 65 -15.30 -5.53 -6.31
CA ILE A 65 -14.90 -5.90 -7.68
C ILE A 65 -15.90 -5.38 -8.71
N ASN A 66 -17.19 -5.59 -8.49
CA ASN A 66 -18.25 -5.10 -9.38
C ASN A 66 -18.24 -3.57 -9.48
N LEU A 67 -18.04 -2.87 -8.35
CA LEU A 67 -17.89 -1.42 -8.32
C LEU A 67 -16.71 -0.98 -9.19
N LEU A 68 -15.54 -1.61 -9.04
CA LEU A 68 -14.34 -1.29 -9.81
C LEU A 68 -14.52 -1.55 -11.31
N CYS A 69 -15.16 -2.67 -11.69
CA CYS A 69 -15.47 -2.98 -13.08
C CYS A 69 -16.40 -1.94 -13.73
N ASN A 70 -17.37 -1.42 -12.97
CA ASN A 70 -18.28 -0.37 -13.45
C ASN A 70 -17.63 1.02 -13.45
N LEU A 71 -16.71 1.27 -12.53
CA LEU A 71 -16.00 2.54 -12.40
C LEU A 71 -14.99 2.75 -13.52
N LEU A 72 -14.29 1.70 -13.94
CA LEU A 72 -13.18 1.78 -14.88
C LEU A 72 -13.56 1.32 -16.29
N PRO A 73 -13.04 1.98 -17.34
CA PRO A 73 -13.04 1.45 -18.69
C PRO A 73 -12.45 0.02 -18.76
N SER A 74 -13.00 -0.83 -19.62
CA SER A 74 -12.64 -2.25 -19.72
C SER A 74 -11.17 -2.51 -20.11
N ASP A 75 -10.56 -1.58 -20.84
CA ASP A 75 -9.14 -1.60 -21.25
C ASP A 75 -8.16 -1.28 -20.11
N LEU A 76 -8.67 -0.97 -18.91
CA LEU A 76 -7.89 -0.82 -17.69
C LEU A 76 -8.07 -2.00 -16.72
N HIS A 77 -9.00 -2.93 -16.99
CA HIS A 77 -9.30 -4.03 -16.06
C HIS A 77 -8.15 -5.03 -15.96
N ASP A 78 -7.38 -5.22 -17.02
CA ASP A 78 -6.16 -6.03 -17.04
C ASP A 78 -4.95 -5.32 -16.40
N LYS A 79 -5.03 -3.99 -16.22
CA LYS A 79 -3.94 -3.17 -15.69
C LYS A 79 -4.09 -2.83 -14.21
N LEU A 80 -5.32 -2.72 -13.69
CA LEU A 80 -5.52 -2.45 -12.28
C LEU A 80 -5.13 -3.68 -11.47
N MET A 81 -4.10 -3.57 -10.65
CA MET A 81 -3.66 -4.63 -9.77
C MET A 81 -4.26 -4.49 -8.37
N LEU A 82 -4.81 -5.59 -7.85
CA LEU A 82 -5.39 -5.66 -6.51
C LEU A 82 -4.54 -6.56 -5.58
N PRO A 83 -4.53 -6.27 -4.27
CA PRO A 83 -5.17 -5.11 -3.62
C PRO A 83 -4.37 -3.81 -3.84
N ILE A 84 -5.04 -2.65 -3.74
CA ILE A 84 -4.40 -1.34 -3.81
C ILE A 84 -3.66 -1.07 -2.49
N ILE A 85 -2.37 -0.73 -2.56
CA ILE A 85 -1.54 -0.53 -1.37
C ILE A 85 -1.28 0.96 -1.12
N PHE A 86 -1.50 1.41 0.11
CA PHE A 86 -1.04 2.72 0.58
C PHE A 86 0.11 2.56 1.57
N LEU A 87 1.23 3.20 1.33
CA LEU A 87 2.34 3.30 2.26
C LEU A 87 2.11 4.44 3.26
N ARG A 88 2.14 4.15 4.55
CA ARG A 88 2.11 5.17 5.59
C ARG A 88 3.46 5.88 5.68
N ARG A 89 3.51 7.15 5.28
CA ARG A 89 4.72 8.00 5.28
C ARG A 89 4.86 8.75 6.60
N ILE A 90 5.41 8.06 7.61
CA ILE A 90 5.63 8.62 8.95
C ILE A 90 6.63 9.78 8.91
N ASP A 91 7.60 9.69 8.00
CA ASP A 91 8.63 10.68 7.71
C ASP A 91 8.07 12.01 7.18
N LEU A 92 6.95 11.99 6.45
CA LEU A 92 6.34 13.19 5.88
C LEU A 92 5.37 13.90 6.85
N GLY A 93 5.09 13.29 8.01
CA GLY A 93 4.21 13.84 9.02
C GLY A 93 2.99 12.98 9.32
N ARG A 94 2.09 13.51 10.16
CA ARG A 94 0.97 12.74 10.69
C ARG A 94 -0.12 12.53 9.63
N GLY A 95 -0.40 11.26 9.34
CA GLY A 95 -1.58 10.87 8.56
C GLY A 95 -1.42 11.06 7.06
N ILE A 96 -0.19 11.06 6.56
CA ILE A 96 0.11 11.05 5.13
C ILE A 96 0.29 9.61 4.65
N TYR A 97 -0.35 9.30 3.53
CA TYR A 97 -0.31 8.01 2.87
C TYR A 97 0.04 8.20 1.41
N GLU A 98 1.04 7.47 0.95
CA GLU A 98 1.48 7.46 -0.43
C GLU A 98 0.91 6.23 -1.13
N LEU A 99 0.26 6.43 -2.28
CA LEU A 99 -0.23 5.32 -3.08
C LEU A 99 0.96 4.59 -3.71
N LEU A 100 1.06 3.28 -3.49
CA LEU A 100 1.97 2.42 -4.23
C LEU A 100 1.25 1.89 -5.47
N GLY A 101 1.91 1.98 -6.61
CA GLY A 101 1.34 1.56 -7.89
C GLY A 101 1.59 2.58 -9.00
N GLY A 102 0.95 2.35 -10.12
CA GLY A 102 1.08 3.17 -11.32
C GLY A 102 -0.06 4.15 -11.50
N LYS A 103 -0.17 4.64 -12.73
CA LYS A 103 -1.21 5.60 -13.14
C LYS A 103 -2.63 5.00 -13.05
N VAL A 104 -2.78 3.68 -13.17
CA VAL A 104 -4.09 3.02 -13.15
C VAL A 104 -4.65 2.96 -11.72
N GLU A 105 -3.84 2.59 -10.75
CA GLU A 105 -4.21 2.65 -9.32
C GLU A 105 -4.51 4.10 -8.94
N ALA A 106 -3.66 5.04 -9.36
CA ALA A 106 -3.86 6.47 -9.08
C ALA A 106 -5.15 7.01 -9.68
N PHE A 107 -5.44 6.68 -10.94
CA PHE A 107 -6.69 7.04 -11.61
C PHE A 107 -7.91 6.51 -10.85
N THR A 108 -7.85 5.23 -10.45
CA THR A 108 -8.92 4.56 -9.70
C THR A 108 -9.20 5.30 -8.39
N ILE A 109 -8.15 5.59 -7.61
CA ILE A 109 -8.27 6.31 -6.34
C ILE A 109 -8.81 7.73 -6.53
N LEU A 110 -8.31 8.48 -7.52
CA LEU A 110 -8.77 9.84 -7.79
C LEU A 110 -10.24 9.85 -8.22
N LYS A 111 -10.66 8.89 -9.05
CA LYS A 111 -12.06 8.77 -9.49
C LYS A 111 -12.99 8.44 -8.31
N LEU A 112 -12.58 7.54 -7.40
CA LEU A 112 -13.33 7.24 -6.16
C LEU A 112 -13.43 8.44 -5.20
N LEU A 113 -12.42 9.32 -5.21
CA LEU A 113 -12.45 10.55 -4.44
C LEU A 113 -13.32 11.64 -5.08
N GLY A 114 -13.71 11.47 -6.35
CA GLY A 114 -14.58 12.39 -7.10
C GLY A 114 -13.85 13.34 -8.03
N HIS A 115 -12.60 13.05 -8.39
CA HIS A 115 -11.84 13.83 -9.37
C HIS A 115 -12.12 13.36 -10.80
N ASP A 116 -12.31 14.31 -11.71
CA ASP A 116 -12.44 14.06 -13.15
C ASP A 116 -11.12 14.37 -13.86
N ILE A 117 -10.22 13.37 -13.92
CA ILE A 117 -8.87 13.48 -14.46
C ILE A 117 -8.60 12.27 -15.35
N SER A 118 -8.07 12.48 -16.56
CA SER A 118 -7.64 11.38 -17.43
C SER A 118 -6.37 10.70 -16.89
N PRO A 119 -6.19 9.38 -17.08
CA PRO A 119 -4.99 8.67 -16.61
C PRO A 119 -3.66 9.29 -17.06
N GLU A 120 -3.64 9.89 -18.26
CA GLU A 120 -2.45 10.50 -18.87
C GLU A 120 -1.92 11.69 -18.07
N ASN A 121 -2.84 12.50 -17.53
CA ASN A 121 -2.56 13.74 -16.80
C ASN A 121 -2.19 13.51 -15.32
N ILE A 122 -2.18 12.27 -14.86
CA ILE A 122 -1.83 11.92 -13.49
C ILE A 122 -0.31 12.01 -13.29
N THR A 123 0.09 12.79 -12.30
CA THR A 123 1.47 12.85 -11.80
C THR A 123 1.61 12.01 -10.54
N LEU A 124 2.62 11.14 -10.51
CA LEU A 124 2.98 10.30 -9.37
C LEU A 124 4.15 10.92 -8.58
N PRO A 125 4.28 10.62 -7.27
CA PRO A 125 3.40 9.79 -6.47
C PRO A 125 2.14 10.54 -6.02
N ILE A 126 1.01 9.83 -5.94
CA ILE A 126 -0.20 10.37 -5.30
C ILE A 126 -0.06 10.22 -3.79
N ARG A 127 -0.26 11.33 -3.09
CA ARG A 127 -0.34 11.36 -1.62
C ARG A 127 -1.72 11.81 -1.19
N ILE A 128 -2.25 11.12 -0.20
CA ILE A 128 -3.54 11.44 0.39
C ILE A 128 -3.40 11.55 1.91
N TYR A 129 -4.36 12.25 2.51
CA TYR A 129 -4.44 12.40 3.95
C TYR A 129 -5.41 11.40 4.57
N ARG A 130 -5.27 11.20 5.87
CA ARG A 130 -6.13 10.30 6.67
C ARG A 130 -7.63 10.44 6.34
N PRO A 131 -8.25 11.64 6.25
CA PRO A 131 -9.67 11.73 5.93
C PRO A 131 -10.04 11.11 4.57
N GLN A 132 -9.20 11.30 3.55
CA GLN A 132 -9.39 10.72 2.22
C GLN A 132 -9.22 9.21 2.25
N LEU A 133 -8.20 8.69 2.96
CA LEU A 133 -8.03 7.25 3.13
C LEU A 133 -9.21 6.61 3.84
N PHE A 134 -9.76 7.26 4.87
CA PHE A 134 -10.96 6.77 5.56
C PHE A 134 -12.16 6.72 4.62
N LYS A 135 -12.38 7.78 3.81
CA LYS A 135 -13.42 7.76 2.76
C LYS A 135 -13.22 6.57 1.80
N LEU A 136 -12.00 6.35 1.33
CA LEU A 136 -11.69 5.22 0.46
C LEU A 136 -11.95 3.88 1.13
N LYS A 137 -11.56 3.70 2.40
CA LYS A 137 -11.83 2.49 3.20
C LYS A 137 -13.31 2.23 3.45
N THR A 138 -14.18 3.26 3.39
CA THR A 138 -15.63 3.04 3.43
C THR A 138 -16.19 2.52 2.10
N ILE A 139 -15.52 2.81 0.99
CA ILE A 139 -15.94 2.39 -0.36
C ILE A 139 -15.32 1.05 -0.74
N LEU A 140 -14.03 0.87 -0.42
CA LEU A 140 -13.23 -0.34 -0.66
C LEU A 140 -12.61 -0.87 0.65
N PRO A 141 -13.42 -1.45 1.57
CA PRO A 141 -12.91 -2.00 2.83
C PRO A 141 -11.83 -3.08 2.67
N THR A 142 -11.97 -3.97 1.69
CA THR A 142 -11.18 -5.19 1.52
C THR A 142 -10.12 -5.10 0.43
N SER A 143 -10.32 -4.24 -0.57
CA SER A 143 -9.38 -4.05 -1.69
C SER A 143 -8.25 -3.08 -1.38
N ILE A 144 -8.27 -2.39 -0.23
CA ILE A 144 -7.23 -1.44 0.18
C ILE A 144 -6.45 -1.97 1.37
N ILE A 145 -5.13 -2.04 1.22
CA ILE A 145 -4.20 -2.44 2.29
C ILE A 145 -3.23 -1.29 2.60
N ILE A 146 -2.87 -1.17 3.88
CA ILE A 146 -1.91 -0.17 4.35
C ILE A 146 -0.58 -0.87 4.66
N ALA A 147 0.50 -0.42 4.03
CA ALA A 147 1.86 -0.81 4.32
C ALA A 147 2.51 0.19 5.29
N PHE A 148 3.48 -0.28 6.05
CA PHE A 148 4.29 0.55 6.94
C PHE A 148 5.75 0.50 6.50
N SER A 149 6.39 1.66 6.33
CA SER A 149 7.84 1.74 6.15
C SER A 149 8.51 2.32 7.39
N THR A 150 9.78 2.00 7.54
CA THR A 150 10.70 2.82 8.33
C THR A 150 10.88 4.17 7.63
N PRO A 151 11.09 5.27 8.39
CA PRO A 151 11.80 6.42 7.85
C PRO A 151 13.13 5.91 7.28
N ILE A 152 13.38 6.19 6.01
CA ILE A 152 14.69 5.92 5.42
C ILE A 152 15.59 7.03 5.96
N GLU A 153 16.59 6.69 6.77
CA GLU A 153 17.73 7.59 6.95
C GLU A 153 18.38 7.69 5.57
N GLU A 154 18.36 8.88 4.95
CA GLU A 154 19.15 9.14 3.75
C GLU A 154 20.62 8.88 4.10
N GLU A 155 21.23 7.87 3.48
CA GLU A 155 22.68 7.61 3.54
C GLU A 155 23.49 8.75 2.91
#